data_AF-A0A9D8S499-F1
#
_entry.id   AF-A0A9D8S499-F1
#
_cell.length_a   1.000
_cell.length_b   1.000
_cell.length_c   1.000
_cell.angle_alpha   90.00
_cell.angle_beta   90.00
_cell.angle_gamma   90.00
#
_symmetry.space_group_name_H-M   'P 1'
#
loop_
_entity.id
_entity.type
_entity.pdbx_description
1 polymer ?
#
loop_
_entity_poly.entity_id
_entity_poly.type
_entity_poly.pdbx_seq_one_letter_code
_entity_poly.pdbx_strand_id
1 'polypeptide(L)' 'MEPEKLSLNFDEIKHLSDILAQKIAADCADLSQATLVAVSRGGLIPAQLIAYKLNIRDIRVM' A
#
# COMPACT_ATOMS: atom_id res chain seq x y z
N MET A 1 27.75 -8.25 -14.60
CA MET A 1 27.35 -8.25 -13.19
C MET A 1 25.88 -8.63 -13.14
N GLU A 2 25.53 -9.73 -12.47
CA GLU A 2 24.11 -9.98 -12.20
C GLU A 2 23.60 -8.97 -11.16
N PRO A 3 22.38 -8.46 -11.31
CA PRO A 3 21.80 -7.57 -10.32
C PRO A 3 21.62 -8.32 -8.99
N GLU A 4 22.02 -7.68 -7.90
CA GLU A 4 21.78 -8.19 -6.55
C GLU A 4 20.27 -8.35 -6.34
N LYS A 5 19.83 -9.56 -5.99
CA LYS A 5 18.43 -9.81 -5.63
C LYS A 5 18.17 -9.22 -4.25
N LEU A 6 17.45 -8.10 -4.22
CA LEU A 6 16.85 -7.61 -2.99
C LEU A 6 15.71 -8.57 -2.56
N SER A 7 15.83 -9.14 -1.37
CA SER A 7 14.79 -9.94 -0.75
C SER A 7 14.19 -9.15 0.41
N LEU A 8 12.87 -8.92 0.36
CA LEU A 8 12.14 -8.29 1.45
C LEU A 8 11.37 -9.35 2.22
N ASN A 9 11.48 -9.32 3.55
CA ASN A 9 10.61 -10.07 4.43
C ASN A 9 9.26 -9.34 4.62
N PHE A 10 8.31 -10.00 5.29
CA PHE A 10 6.97 -9.45 5.45
C PHE A 10 6.93 -8.20 6.34
N ASP A 11 7.80 -8.12 7.36
CA ASP A 11 7.86 -6.95 8.25
C ASP A 11 8.37 -5.71 7.51
N GLU A 12 9.32 -5.88 6.58
CA GLU A 12 9.80 -4.80 5.71
C GLU A 12 8.68 -4.32 4.76
N ILE A 13 7.93 -5.24 4.15
CA ILE A 13 6.77 -4.90 3.31
C ILE A 13 5.72 -4.12 4.10
N LYS A 14 5.43 -4.57 5.33
CA LYS A 14 4.49 -3.90 6.22
C LYS A 14 4.99 -2.52 6.61
N HIS A 15 6.26 -2.39 6.98
CA HIS A 15 6.87 -1.12 7.38
C HIS A 15 6.82 -0.10 6.24
N LEU A 16 7.18 -0.50 5.02
CA LEU A 16 7.10 0.36 3.83
C LEU A 16 5.65 0.76 3.51
N SER A 17 4.70 -0.16 3.68
CA SER A 17 3.27 0.14 3.50
C SER A 17 2.74 1.11 4.56
N ASP A 18 3.18 0.98 5.81
CA ASP A 18 2.86 1.89 6.92
C ASP A 18 3.39 3.31 6.63
N ILE A 19 4.64 3.45 6.14
CA ILE A 19 5.21 4.74 5.72
C ILE A 19 4.39 5.37 4.60
N LEU A 20 4.01 4.58 3.58
CA LEU A 20 3.23 5.09 2.46
C LEU A 20 1.84 5.54 2.91
N ALA A 21 1.17 4.78 3.78
CA ALA A 21 -0.11 5.17 4.35
C ALA A 21 -0.02 6.49 5.13
N GLN A 22 1.01 6.69 5.94
CA GLN A 22 1.22 7.94 6.67
C GLN A 22 1.36 9.15 5.74
N LYS A 23 2.08 9.00 4.63
CA LYS A 23 2.23 10.07 3.64
C LYS A 23 0.89 10.39 2.97
N ILE A 24 0.12 9.37 2.57
CA ILE A 24 -1.22 9.57 2.00
C ILE A 24 -2.12 10.32 2.98
N ALA A 25 -2.13 9.93 4.27
CA ALA A 25 -2.94 10.60 5.30
C ALA A 25 -2.52 12.06 5.55
N ALA A 26 -1.23 12.38 5.40
CA ALA A 26 -0.74 13.75 5.54
C ALA A 26 -1.13 14.64 4.35
N ASP A 27 -1.15 14.07 3.14
CA ASP A 27 -1.38 14.81 1.90
C ASP A 27 -2.88 14.88 1.50
N CYS A 28 -3.71 13.97 2.01
CA CYS A 28 -5.13 13.86 1.64
C CYS A 28 -6.05 14.27 2.81
N ALA A 29 -6.80 15.36 2.62
CA ALA A 29 -7.64 15.95 3.66
C ALA A 29 -8.88 15.11 4.05
N ASP A 30 -9.41 14.30 3.12
CA ASP A 30 -10.55 13.40 3.37
C ASP A 30 -10.40 12.11 2.56
N LEU A 31 -10.36 10.98 3.25
CA LEU A 31 -10.26 9.63 2.68
C LEU A 31 -11.56 8.83 2.83
N SER A 32 -12.63 9.41 3.39
CA SER A 32 -13.88 8.71 3.69
C SER A 32 -14.59 8.14 2.45
N GLN A 33 -14.38 8.77 1.29
CA GLN A 33 -14.90 8.37 -0.01
C GLN A 33 -13.81 7.92 -0.99
N ALA A 34 -12.59 7.67 -0.50
CA ALA A 34 -11.49 7.26 -1.37
C ALA A 34 -11.72 5.84 -1.90
N THR A 35 -11.35 5.63 -3.17
CA THR A 35 -11.19 4.30 -3.76
C THR A 35 -9.70 4.02 -3.94
N LEU A 36 -9.23 2.89 -3.43
CA LEU A 36 -7.85 2.44 -3.64
C LEU A 36 -7.82 1.38 -4.76
N VAL A 37 -7.09 1.65 -5.84
CA VAL A 37 -7.00 0.75 -6.99
C VAL A 37 -5.64 0.04 -6.98
N ALA A 38 -5.64 -1.26 -6.72
CA ALA A 38 -4.45 -2.10 -6.72
C ALA A 38 -4.13 -2.58 -8.13
N VAL A 39 -2.89 -2.39 -8.57
CA VAL A 39 -2.39 -2.94 -9.85
C VAL A 39 -1.93 -4.38 -9.65
N SER A 40 -2.57 -5.32 -10.35
CA SER A 40 -2.29 -6.74 -10.22
C SER A 40 -0.95 -7.14 -10.85
N ARG A 41 -0.16 -8.06 -10.27
CA ARG A 41 -0.35 -8.78 -8.98
C ARG A 41 0.42 -8.15 -7.82
N GLY A 42 1.43 -7.33 -8.12
CA GLY A 42 2.36 -6.79 -7.12
C GLY A 42 1.72 -5.82 -6.12
N GLY A 43 0.65 -5.14 -6.54
CA GLY A 43 -0.04 -4.16 -5.70
C GLY A 43 -1.02 -4.76 -4.68
N LEU A 44 -1.38 -6.05 -4.78
CA LEU A 44 -2.46 -6.64 -3.98
C LEU A 44 -2.19 -6.56 -2.46
N ILE A 45 -1.01 -7.00 -2.02
CA ILE A 45 -0.65 -7.02 -0.60
C ILE A 45 -0.46 -5.59 -0.06
N PRO A 46 0.34 -4.71 -0.70
CA PRO A 46 0.51 -3.34 -0.22
C PRO A 46 -0.82 -2.56 -0.17
N ALA A 47 -1.67 -2.70 -1.19
CA ALA A 47 -2.98 -2.06 -1.25
C ALA A 47 -3.85 -2.42 -0.05
N GLN A 48 -3.89 -3.71 0.30
CA GLN A 48 -4.68 -4.19 1.44
C GLN A 48 -4.16 -3.63 2.77
N LEU A 49 -2.83 -3.60 2.96
CA LEU A 49 -2.22 -3.07 4.17
C LEU A 49 -2.50 -1.57 4.35
N ILE A 50 -2.38 -0.80 3.26
CA ILE A 50 -2.64 0.64 3.25
C ILE A 50 -4.13 0.91 3.50
N ALA A 51 -5.02 0.19 2.82
CA ALA A 51 -6.46 0.37 2.98
C ALA A 51 -6.92 0.07 4.41
N TYR A 52 -6.38 -0.99 5.03
CA TYR A 52 -6.64 -1.28 6.44
C TYR A 52 -6.19 -0.13 7.35
N LYS A 53 -4.98 0.40 7.12
CA LYS A 53 -4.41 1.48 7.94
C LYS A 53 -5.20 2.78 7.83
N LEU A 54 -5.68 3.09 6.63
CA LEU A 54 -6.40 4.34 6.32
C LEU A 54 -7.93 4.20 6.44
N ASN A 55 -8.42 3.02 6.84
CA ASN A 55 -9.85 2.71 6.90
C ASN A 55 -10.59 2.96 5.56
N ILE A 56 -9.93 2.65 4.45
CA ILE A 56 -10.51 2.71 3.09
C ILE A 56 -11.23 1.39 2.81
N ARG A 57 -12.52 1.47 2.45
CA ARG A 57 -13.36 0.28 2.24
C ARG A 57 -13.49 -0.13 0.78
N ASP A 58 -13.45 0.82 -0.14
CA ASP A 58 -13.51 0.53 -1.59
C ASP A 58 -12.10 0.25 -2.11
N ILE A 59 -11.77 -1.03 -2.23
CA ILE A 59 -10.53 -1.50 -2.84
C ILE A 59 -10.88 -2.23 -4.12
N ARG A 60 -10.29 -1.80 -5.24
CA ARG A 60 -10.49 -2.40 -6.56
C ARG A 60 -9.18 -2.95 -7.08
N VAL A 61 -9.27 -3.90 -8.01
CA VAL A 61 -8.10 -4.50 -8.66
C VAL A 61 -8.19 -4.22 -10.16
N MET A 62 -7.09 -3.73 -10.73
CA MET A 62 -6.89 -3.52 -12.16
C MET A 62 -5.85 -4.50 -12.70
#